data_AF-A0A3A9FRX5-F1
#
_entry.id   AF-A0A3A9FRX5-F1
#
_cell.length_a   1.000
_cell.length_b   1.000
_cell.length_c   1.000
_cell.angle_alpha   90.00
_cell.angle_beta   90.00
_cell.angle_gamma   90.00
#
_symmetry.space_group_name_H-M   'P 1'
#
loop_
_entity.id
_entity.type
_entity.pdbx_description
1 polymer ?
#
loop_
_entity_poly.entity_id
_entity_poly.type
_entity_poly.pdbx_seq_one_letter_code
_entity_poly.pdbx_strand_id
1 'polypeptide(L)'
;MGKTIYLKFILAYVIFGLLSFTTIATLTSSLTLRHLTNAKADALYREATLVSRNYASSFYTNNMSTESVQNQLKAIDTYVSAPIWIIDSSGEVLFNSRKDMDPEAPLFIEDFDPAITRNYYITGNFFGKFDKEML
;
A
#
# COMPACT_ATOMS: atom_id res chain seq x y z
N MET A 1 41.13 -32.27 -33.28
CA MET A 1 40.18 -31.14 -33.39
C MET A 1 38.82 -31.38 -32.72
N GLY A 2 38.34 -32.61 -32.48
CA GLY A 2 37.01 -32.84 -31.86
C GLY A 2 36.89 -32.44 -30.37
N LYS A 3 37.90 -32.73 -29.53
CA LYS A 3 37.86 -32.46 -28.08
C LYS A 3 37.65 -30.98 -27.69
N THR A 4 38.18 -30.05 -28.47
CA THR A 4 38.05 -28.60 -28.22
C THR A 4 36.65 -28.06 -28.56
N ILE A 5 35.93 -28.69 -29.48
CA ILE A 5 34.56 -28.30 -29.85
C ILE A 5 33.58 -28.71 -28.76
N TYR A 6 33.69 -29.94 -28.24
CA TYR A 6 32.85 -30.40 -27.11
C TYR A 6 33.01 -29.51 -25.87
N LEU A 7 34.24 -29.10 -25.55
CA LEU A 7 34.50 -28.22 -24.41
C LEU A 7 33.86 -26.83 -24.58
N LYS A 8 33.88 -26.26 -25.80
CA LYS A 8 33.20 -24.99 -26.10
C LYS A 8 31.69 -25.10 -25.97
N PHE A 9 31.11 -26.22 -26.40
CA PHE A 9 29.67 -26.47 -26.24
C PHE A 9 29.27 -26.57 -24.76
N ILE A 10 30.02 -27.34 -23.97
CA ILE A 10 29.78 -27.45 -22.52
C ILE A 10 29.86 -26.06 -21.88
N LEU A 11 30.89 -25.27 -22.22
CA LEU A 11 31.04 -23.91 -21.70
C LEU A 11 29.84 -23.00 -22.09
N ALA A 12 29.37 -23.08 -23.33
CA ALA A 12 28.21 -22.31 -23.78
C ALA A 12 26.93 -22.68 -22.99
N TYR A 13 26.70 -23.97 -22.73
CA TYR A 13 25.57 -24.42 -21.91
C TYR A 13 25.67 -23.96 -20.46
N VAL A 14 26.87 -23.95 -19.88
CA VAL A 14 27.10 -23.44 -18.52
C VAL A 14 26.79 -21.94 -18.45
N ILE A 15 27.30 -21.16 -19.41
CA ILE A 15 27.02 -19.72 -19.50
C ILE A 15 25.51 -19.49 -19.69
N PHE A 16 24.87 -20.23 -20.60
CA PHE A 16 23.44 -20.12 -20.86
C PHE A 16 22.61 -20.47 -19.63
N GLY A 17 22.97 -21.52 -18.89
CA GLY A 17 22.30 -21.91 -17.65
C GLY A 17 22.42 -20.83 -16.58
N LEU A 18 23.62 -20.27 -16.37
CA LEU A 18 23.86 -19.17 -15.43
C LEU A 18 23.05 -17.92 -15.80
N LEU A 19 23.05 -17.54 -17.07
CA LEU A 19 22.30 -16.37 -17.55
C LEU A 19 20.78 -16.58 -17.42
N SER A 20 20.28 -17.75 -17.81
CA SER A 20 18.84 -18.08 -17.71
C SER A 20 18.39 -18.08 -16.26
N PHE A 21 19.17 -18.70 -15.37
CA PHE A 21 18.87 -18.73 -13.95
C PHE A 21 18.84 -17.32 -13.35
N THR A 22 19.86 -16.51 -13.64
CA THR A 22 19.94 -15.11 -13.16
C THR A 22 18.76 -14.27 -13.66
N THR A 23 18.39 -14.44 -14.93
CA THR A 23 17.27 -13.74 -15.56
C THR A 23 15.94 -14.12 -14.89
N ILE A 24 15.68 -15.40 -14.69
CA ILE A 24 14.45 -15.87 -14.03
C ILE A 24 14.41 -15.38 -12.58
N ALA A 25 15.50 -15.53 -11.83
CA ALA A 25 15.55 -15.14 -10.43
C ALA A 25 15.25 -13.64 -10.23
N THR A 26 15.83 -12.78 -11.07
CA THR A 26 15.64 -11.32 -10.98
C THR A 26 14.26 -10.89 -11.46
N LEU A 27 13.82 -11.37 -12.63
CA LEU A 27 12.53 -10.99 -13.21
C LEU A 27 11.37 -11.52 -12.38
N THR A 28 11.36 -12.80 -12.01
CA THR A 28 10.28 -13.41 -11.24
C THR A 28 10.05 -12.67 -9.93
N SER A 29 11.10 -12.31 -9.19
CA SER A 29 10.96 -11.55 -7.95
C SER A 29 10.24 -10.20 -8.16
N SER A 30 10.66 -9.43 -9.16
CA SER A 30 10.03 -8.14 -9.48
C SER A 30 8.58 -8.27 -9.94
N LEU A 31 8.27 -9.29 -10.74
CA LEU A 31 6.94 -9.55 -11.25
C LEU A 31 6.00 -9.98 -10.11
N THR A 32 6.47 -10.87 -9.24
CA THR A 32 5.73 -11.33 -8.06
C THR A 32 5.46 -10.19 -7.11
N LEU A 33 6.46 -9.38 -6.77
CA LEU A 33 6.29 -8.24 -5.86
C LEU A 33 5.26 -7.23 -6.42
N ARG A 34 5.36 -6.89 -7.71
CA ARG A 34 4.40 -6.00 -8.36
C ARG A 34 2.99 -6.56 -8.36
N HIS A 35 2.85 -7.86 -8.65
CA HIS A 35 1.54 -8.52 -8.64
C HIS A 35 0.93 -8.50 -7.23
N LEU A 36 1.71 -8.83 -6.20
CA LEU A 36 1.27 -8.79 -4.81
C LEU A 36 0.90 -7.36 -4.36
N THR A 37 1.68 -6.37 -4.78
CA THR A 37 1.42 -4.95 -4.48
C THR A 37 0.07 -4.52 -5.08
N ASN A 38 -0.17 -4.82 -6.35
CA ASN A 38 -1.44 -4.51 -7.01
C ASN A 38 -2.62 -5.23 -6.36
N ALA A 39 -2.49 -6.53 -6.09
CA ALA A 39 -3.55 -7.30 -5.44
C ALA A 39 -3.89 -6.77 -4.04
N LYS A 40 -2.86 -6.38 -3.27
CA LYS A 40 -3.05 -5.75 -1.95
C LYS A 40 -3.67 -4.37 -2.08
N ALA A 41 -3.26 -3.57 -3.07
CA ALA A 41 -3.82 -2.25 -3.33
C ALA A 41 -5.31 -2.33 -3.69
N ASP A 42 -5.69 -3.30 -4.52
CA ASP A 42 -7.10 -3.54 -4.89
C ASP A 42 -7.95 -3.90 -3.67
N ALA A 43 -7.42 -4.78 -2.81
CA ALA A 43 -8.10 -5.14 -1.57
C ALA A 43 -8.29 -3.91 -0.67
N LEU A 44 -7.21 -3.16 -0.41
CA LEU A 44 -7.25 -1.94 0.41
C LEU A 44 -8.20 -0.89 -0.16
N TYR A 45 -8.22 -0.71 -1.48
CA TYR A 45 -9.10 0.25 -2.14
C TYR A 45 -10.59 -0.11 -2.01
N ARG A 46 -10.93 -1.39 -2.11
CA ARG A 46 -12.31 -1.85 -1.88
C ARG A 46 -12.74 -1.56 -0.44
N GLU A 47 -11.88 -1.83 0.53
CA GLU A 47 -12.17 -1.54 1.94
C GLU A 47 -12.28 -0.03 2.20
N ALA A 48 -11.35 0.77 1.66
CA ALA A 48 -11.40 2.23 1.77
C ALA A 48 -12.67 2.83 1.13
N THR A 49 -13.13 2.24 0.01
CA THR A 49 -14.39 2.64 -0.63
C THR A 49 -15.60 2.32 0.25
N LEU A 50 -15.63 1.16 0.90
CA LEU A 50 -16.67 0.82 1.87
C LEU A 50 -16.66 1.78 3.06
N VAL A 51 -15.47 2.11 3.57
CA VAL A 51 -15.29 3.06 4.68
C VAL A 51 -15.81 4.45 4.31
N SER A 52 -15.40 4.98 3.16
CA SER A 52 -15.83 6.28 2.67
C SER A 52 -17.34 6.35 2.44
N ARG A 53 -17.93 5.35 1.77
CA ARG A 53 -19.36 5.33 1.46
C ARG A 53 -20.25 5.22 2.68
N ASN A 54 -19.88 4.38 3.65
CA ASN A 54 -20.79 4.03 4.75
C ASN A 54 -20.51 4.79 6.05
N TYR A 55 -19.30 5.31 6.27
CA TYR A 55 -18.93 5.90 7.56
C TYR A 55 -18.53 7.37 7.45
N ALA A 56 -17.77 7.75 6.42
CA ALA A 56 -17.47 9.17 6.21
C ALA A 56 -18.75 9.95 5.86
N SER A 57 -19.62 9.41 5.00
CA SER A 57 -20.91 10.04 4.67
C SER A 57 -21.85 10.16 5.89
N SER A 58 -21.86 9.15 6.77
CA SER A 58 -22.69 9.15 7.99
C SER A 58 -22.23 10.14 9.05
N PHE A 59 -20.92 10.42 9.13
CA PHE A 59 -20.37 11.50 9.95
C PHE A 59 -20.85 12.87 9.45
N TYR A 60 -20.69 13.16 8.16
CA TYR A 60 -21.12 14.43 7.58
C TYR A 60 -22.65 14.63 7.57
N THR A 61 -23.42 13.52 7.56
CA THR A 61 -24.88 13.57 7.64
C THR A 61 -25.44 13.52 9.07
N ASN A 62 -24.56 13.57 10.09
CA ASN A 62 -24.90 13.57 11.52
C ASN A 62 -25.77 12.37 11.97
N ASN A 63 -25.72 11.26 11.23
CA ASN A 63 -26.53 10.06 11.46
C ASN A 63 -25.87 9.04 12.40
N MET A 64 -24.58 9.23 12.72
CA MET A 64 -23.82 8.39 13.66
C MET A 64 -22.92 9.27 14.55
N SER A 65 -22.75 8.87 15.81
CA SER A 65 -21.81 9.51 16.73
C SER A 65 -20.35 9.23 16.33
N THR A 66 -19.45 10.15 16.67
CA THR A 66 -17.99 10.01 16.50
C THR A 66 -17.46 8.70 17.09
N GLU A 67 -17.98 8.29 18.24
CA GLU A 67 -17.62 7.02 18.91
C GLU A 67 -17.99 5.78 18.08
N SER A 68 -19.18 5.76 17.47
CA SER A 68 -19.61 4.66 16.61
C SER A 68 -18.74 4.54 15.35
N VAL A 69 -18.36 5.68 14.75
CA VAL A 69 -17.42 5.71 13.62
C VAL A 69 -16.05 5.15 14.03
N GLN A 70 -15.54 5.58 15.19
CA GLN A 70 -14.25 5.13 15.72
C GLN A 70 -14.22 3.61 15.99
N ASN A 71 -15.28 3.07 16.61
CA ASN A 71 -15.38 1.64 16.89
C ASN A 71 -15.43 0.80 15.61
N GLN A 72 -16.13 1.29 14.59
CA GLN A 72 -16.19 0.61 13.31
C GLN A 72 -14.84 0.64 12.57
N LEU A 73 -14.14 1.78 12.59
CA LEU A 73 -12.80 1.89 12.01
C LEU A 73 -11.80 0.94 12.71
N LYS A 74 -11.88 0.80 14.04
CA LYS A 74 -11.09 -0.17 14.81
C LYS A 74 -11.35 -1.62 14.37
N ALA A 75 -12.60 -1.97 14.08
CA ALA A 75 -12.95 -3.31 13.60
C ALA A 75 -12.38 -3.60 12.20
N ILE A 76 -12.44 -2.62 11.29
CA ILE A 76 -11.93 -2.76 9.92
C ILE A 76 -10.39 -2.80 9.93
N ASP A 77 -9.72 -1.96 10.74
CA ASP A 77 -8.26 -2.02 10.92
C ASP A 77 -7.82 -3.42 11.37
N THR A 78 -8.53 -4.01 12.34
CA THR A 78 -8.25 -5.39 12.80
C THR A 78 -8.40 -6.40 11.66
N TYR A 79 -9.47 -6.29 10.86
CA TYR A 79 -9.72 -7.20 9.74
C TYR A 79 -8.68 -7.06 8.61
N VAL A 80 -8.34 -5.83 8.23
CA VAL A 80 -7.43 -5.51 7.12
C VAL A 80 -5.96 -5.57 7.54
N SER A 81 -5.71 -5.54 8.86
CA SER A 81 -4.40 -5.43 9.51
C SER A 81 -3.62 -4.18 9.07
N ALA A 82 -4.31 -3.06 8.85
CA ALA A 82 -3.72 -1.80 8.36
C ALA A 82 -4.39 -0.58 9.01
N PRO A 83 -3.63 0.47 9.37
CA PRO A 83 -4.19 1.66 9.99
C PRO A 83 -5.10 2.39 8.99
N ILE A 84 -6.24 2.89 9.46
CA ILE A 84 -7.22 3.61 8.64
C ILE A 84 -7.29 5.04 9.12
N TRP A 85 -6.97 5.98 8.24
CA TRP A 85 -7.02 7.41 8.51
C TRP A 85 -8.08 8.06 7.61
N ILE A 86 -8.87 8.96 8.17
CA ILE A 86 -9.77 9.84 7.39
C ILE A 86 -9.16 11.22 7.47
N ILE A 87 -8.87 11.79 6.30
CA ILE A 87 -8.17 13.07 6.16
C ILE A 87 -9.04 13.98 5.29
N ASP A 88 -9.15 15.24 5.66
CA ASP A 88 -9.85 16.23 4.87
C ASP A 88 -8.95 16.78 3.73
N SER A 89 -9.47 17.68 2.90
CA SER A 89 -8.69 18.29 1.82
C SER A 89 -7.62 19.29 2.29
N SER A 90 -7.65 19.71 3.56
CA SER A 90 -6.66 20.62 4.15
C SER A 90 -5.46 19.87 4.74
N GLY A 91 -5.55 18.54 4.87
CA GLY A 91 -4.53 17.68 5.49
C GLY A 91 -4.78 17.43 6.97
N GLU A 92 -5.95 17.80 7.51
CA GLU A 92 -6.37 17.47 8.87
C GLU A 92 -6.77 16.00 8.98
N VAL A 93 -6.18 15.28 9.94
CA VAL A 93 -6.55 13.90 10.26
C VAL A 93 -7.77 13.92 11.19
N LEU A 94 -8.94 13.68 10.61
CA LEU A 94 -10.22 13.65 11.32
C LEU A 94 -10.39 12.38 12.17
N PHE A 95 -9.91 11.24 11.65
CA PHE A 95 -10.02 9.96 12.34
C PHE A 95 -8.76 9.11 12.14
N ASN A 96 -8.43 8.32 13.15
CA ASN A 96 -7.37 7.32 13.11
C ASN A 96 -7.83 6.06 13.86
N SER A 97 -7.82 4.91 13.20
CA SER A 97 -8.28 3.65 13.79
C SER A 97 -7.45 3.19 14.99
N ARG A 98 -6.16 3.57 15.07
CA ARG A 98 -5.22 3.07 16.11
C ARG A 98 -5.02 4.02 17.27
N LYS A 99 -5.46 5.28 17.15
CA LYS A 99 -5.28 6.32 18.15
C LYS A 99 -6.52 7.20 18.14
N ASP A 100 -7.04 7.51 19.32
CA ASP A 100 -8.14 8.47 19.41
C ASP A 100 -7.60 9.89 19.15
N MET A 101 -8.33 10.66 18.32
CA MET A 101 -7.95 12.03 17.97
C MET A 101 -8.44 12.99 19.05
N ASP A 102 -7.58 13.96 19.42
CA ASP A 102 -7.92 15.00 20.37
C ASP A 102 -8.50 16.21 19.62
N PRO A 103 -9.77 16.59 19.86
CA PRO A 103 -10.38 17.76 19.23
C PRO A 103 -9.66 19.08 19.56
N GLU A 104 -8.95 19.16 20.69
CA GLU A 104 -8.22 20.37 21.10
C GLU A 104 -6.81 20.44 20.50
N ALA A 105 -6.32 19.35 19.92
CA ALA A 105 -4.99 19.24 19.31
C ALA A 105 -5.06 18.48 17.97
N PRO A 106 -5.64 19.10 16.92
CA PRO A 106 -5.78 18.49 15.60
C PRO A 106 -4.41 18.14 14.99
N LEU A 107 -4.33 16.97 14.35
CA LEU A 107 -3.13 16.49 13.67
C LEU A 107 -3.18 16.87 12.19
N PHE A 108 -2.19 17.63 11.74
CA PHE A 108 -2.04 17.98 10.32
C PHE A 108 -0.91 17.20 9.65
N ILE A 109 -1.12 16.89 8.37
CA ILE A 109 -0.11 16.35 7.47
C ILE A 109 0.48 17.53 6.70
N GLU A 110 1.75 17.81 6.95
CA GLU A 110 2.49 18.86 6.24
C GLU A 110 2.64 18.49 4.75
N ASP A 111 2.55 19.50 3.88
CA ASP A 111 2.63 19.37 2.43
C ASP A 111 1.62 18.37 1.81
N PHE A 112 0.49 18.13 2.49
CA PHE A 112 -0.54 17.23 1.99
C PHE A 112 -1.10 17.71 0.64
N ASP A 113 -0.92 16.87 -0.38
CA ASP A 113 -1.49 17.08 -1.71
C ASP A 113 -2.57 16.03 -1.98
N PRO A 114 -3.88 16.40 -1.93
CA PRO A 114 -4.97 15.48 -2.21
C PRO A 114 -5.01 15.02 -3.68
N ALA A 115 -4.28 15.67 -4.58
CA ALA A 115 -4.18 15.34 -6.00
C ALA A 115 -2.92 14.56 -6.38
N ILE A 116 -2.09 14.15 -5.41
CA ILE A 116 -0.81 13.48 -5.64
C ILE A 116 -0.93 12.16 -6.43
N THR A 117 -2.09 11.50 -6.32
CA THR A 117 -2.29 10.16 -6.87
C THR A 117 -2.81 10.22 -8.31
N ARG A 118 -2.06 9.63 -9.25
CA ARG A 118 -2.54 9.39 -10.63
C ARG A 118 -3.43 8.14 -10.77
N ASN A 119 -3.31 7.21 -9.82
CA ASN A 119 -4.12 5.99 -9.67
C ASN A 119 -5.00 6.10 -8.40
N TYR A 120 -5.46 4.97 -7.84
CA TYR A 120 -6.22 4.92 -6.59
C TYR A 120 -5.37 4.55 -5.36
N TYR A 121 -4.05 4.44 -5.52
CA TYR A 121 -3.08 4.20 -4.44
C TYR A 121 -1.72 4.84 -4.78
N ILE A 122 -0.90 5.08 -3.76
CA ILE A 122 0.52 5.46 -3.87
C ILE A 122 1.37 4.50 -3.03
N THR A 123 2.64 4.33 -3.39
CA THR A 123 3.63 3.75 -2.46
C THR A 123 4.58 4.85 -2.01
N GLY A 124 4.98 4.81 -0.74
CA GLY A 124 5.83 5.85 -0.17
C GLY A 124 5.79 5.88 1.36
N ASN A 125 6.35 6.93 1.92
CA ASN A 125 6.33 7.20 3.37
C ASN A 125 5.14 8.06 3.81
N PHE A 126 4.17 8.30 2.91
CA PHE A 126 2.99 9.13 3.09
C PHE A 126 3.30 10.47 3.79
N PHE A 127 3.86 11.43 3.04
CA PHE A 127 4.23 12.76 3.57
C PHE A 127 5.07 12.68 4.86
N GLY A 128 5.97 11.70 4.94
CA GLY A 128 6.84 11.49 6.10
C GLY A 128 6.16 10.90 7.35
N LYS A 129 4.92 10.42 7.26
CA LYS A 129 4.22 9.83 8.42
C LYS A 129 4.59 8.37 8.70
N PHE A 130 5.29 7.70 7.78
CA PHE A 130 5.82 6.35 7.98
C PHE A 130 7.35 6.29 7.86
N ASP A 131 7.99 5.52 8.72
CA ASP A 131 9.46 5.35 8.72
C ASP A 131 9.99 4.55 7.52
N LYS A 132 9.10 3.84 6.82
CA LYS A 132 9.42 2.98 5.67
C LYS A 132 8.42 3.18 4.56
N GLU A 133 8.79 2.74 3.37
CA GLU A 133 7.86 2.68 2.24
C GLU A 133 6.72 1.71 2.56
N MET A 134 5.50 2.23 2.47
CA MET A 134 4.25 1.52 2.62
C MET A 134 3.47 1.59 1.30
N LEU A 135 2.54 0.67 1.15
CA LEU A 135 1.43 0.76 0.21
C LEU A 135 0.21 1.36 0.92
#